data_AF-A0A4Q3SI53-F1
#
_entry.id   AF-A0A4Q3SI53-F1
#
_cell.length_a   1.000
_cell.length_b   1.000
_cell.length_c   1.000
_cell.angle_alpha   90.00
_cell.angle_beta   90.00
_cell.angle_gamma   90.00
#
_symmetry.space_group_name_H-M   'P 1'
#
loop_
_entity.id
_entity.type
_entity.pdbx_description
1 polymer ?
#
loop_
_entity_poly.entity_id
_entity_poly.type
_entity_poly.pdbx_seq_one_letter_code
_entity_poly.pdbx_strand_id
1 'polypeptide(L)' 'HGPQGDYRGNYGEKLLSGKAAKARQWLNSGKDVYAYFNNTIGDAYTDAVTFTKLVKGNPDD' A
#
# COMPACT_ATOMS: atom_id res chain seq x y z
N HIS A 1 -9.86 17.26 -0.03
CA HIS A 1 -8.53 17.22 -0.66
C HIS A 1 -8.25 18.59 -1.26
N GLY A 2 -7.25 19.30 -0.73
CA GLY A 2 -6.95 20.71 -1.04
C GLY A 2 -5.91 20.90 -2.16
N PRO A 3 -5.67 22.15 -2.59
CA PRO A 3 -5.10 22.49 -3.90
C PRO A 3 -3.57 22.53 -3.99
N GLN A 4 -2.83 22.13 -2.95
CA GLN A 4 -1.36 22.19 -2.94
C GLN A 4 -0.77 20.86 -2.48
N GLY A 5 -0.17 20.14 -3.41
CA GLY A 5 0.60 18.94 -3.12
C GLY A 5 0.81 18.17 -4.41
N ASP A 6 2.06 17.86 -4.73
CA ASP A 6 2.50 17.19 -5.96
C ASP A 6 1.75 15.87 -6.21
N TYR A 7 0.60 15.92 -6.88
CA TYR A 7 -0.19 14.75 -7.29
C TYR A 7 0.46 13.98 -8.46
N ARG A 8 1.79 13.90 -8.50
CA ARG A 8 2.51 13.00 -9.40
C ARG A 8 2.57 11.59 -8.80
N GLY A 9 1.39 10.97 -8.76
CA GLY A 9 1.16 9.68 -9.40
C GLY A 9 1.66 8.38 -8.77
N ASN A 10 2.29 8.35 -7.59
CA ASN A 10 2.54 7.04 -6.94
C ASN A 10 2.48 7.16 -5.43
N TYR A 11 1.97 6.14 -4.75
CA TYR A 11 2.16 6.06 -3.31
C TYR A 11 3.65 5.84 -3.05
N GLY A 12 4.31 6.81 -2.40
CA GLY A 12 5.72 6.65 -2.02
C GLY A 12 5.93 5.38 -1.20
N GLU A 13 7.06 4.71 -1.40
CA GLU A 13 7.38 3.40 -0.78
C GLU A 13 7.19 3.40 0.74
N LYS A 14 7.52 4.50 1.42
CA LYS A 14 7.31 4.69 2.86
C LYS A 14 5.83 4.58 3.26
N LEU A 15 4.93 5.12 2.45
CA LEU A 15 3.49 5.04 2.71
C LEU A 15 2.98 3.62 2.51
N LEU A 16 3.37 2.96 1.40
CA LEU A 16 2.99 1.57 1.14
C LEU A 16 3.50 0.63 2.23
N SER A 17 4.75 0.78 2.66
CA SER A 17 5.34 -0.02 3.73
C SER A 17 4.62 0.17 5.07
N GLY A 18 4.32 1.41 5.45
CA GLY A 18 3.55 1.69 6.68
C GLY A 18 2.12 1.11 6.64
N LYS A 19 1.46 1.18 5.49
CA LYS A 19 0.13 0.56 5.30
C LYS A 19 0.21 -0.96 5.32
N ALA A 20 1.24 -1.55 4.71
CA ALA A 20 1.45 -2.99 4.67
C ALA A 20 1.73 -3.55 6.07
N ALA A 21 2.53 -2.85 6.90
CA ALA A 21 2.75 -3.22 8.29
C ALA A 21 1.44 -3.27 9.10
N LYS A 22 0.56 -2.29 8.91
CA LYS A 22 -0.76 -2.28 9.56
C LYS A 22 -1.66 -3.41 9.06
N ALA A 23 -1.64 -3.69 7.76
CA ALA A 23 -2.37 -4.82 7.17
C ALA A 23 -1.90 -6.15 7.77
N ARG A 24 -0.59 -6.37 7.91
CA ARG A 24 -0.03 -7.57 8.58
C ARG A 24 -0.50 -7.70 10.02
N GLN A 25 -0.52 -6.61 10.79
CA GLN A 25 -1.04 -6.63 12.16
C GLN A 25 -2.52 -7.07 12.21
N TRP A 26 -3.35 -6.59 11.29
CA TRP A 26 -4.75 -6.99 11.23
C TRP A 26 -4.94 -8.44 10.79
N LEU A 27 -4.18 -8.90 9.79
CA LEU A 27 -4.17 -10.31 9.38
C LEU A 27 -3.75 -11.22 10.55
N ASN A 28 -2.69 -10.85 11.27
CA ASN A 28 -2.22 -11.60 12.46
C ASN A 28 -3.24 -11.60 13.61
N SER A 29 -4.15 -10.63 13.65
CA SER A 29 -5.27 -10.60 14.60
C SER A 29 -6.49 -11.41 14.17
N GLY A 30 -6.39 -12.17 13.06
CA GLY A 30 -7.46 -13.01 12.54
C GLY A 30 -8.53 -12.24 11.75
N LYS A 31 -8.18 -11.07 11.19
CA LYS A 31 -9.11 -10.27 10.37
C LYS A 31 -8.82 -10.45 8.89
N ASP A 32 -9.88 -10.38 8.08
CA ASP A 32 -9.74 -10.21 6.65
C ASP A 32 -9.41 -8.75 6.32
N VAL A 33 -8.45 -8.54 5.40
CA VAL A 33 -7.99 -7.21 4.99
C VAL A 33 -8.19 -7.05 3.48
N TYR A 34 -8.90 -5.98 3.10
CA TYR A 34 -9.13 -5.59 1.72
C TYR A 34 -8.51 -4.22 1.46
N ALA A 35 -7.74 -4.09 0.39
CA ALA A 35 -7.05 -2.84 0.02
C ALA A 35 -7.41 -2.46 -1.43
N TYR A 36 -7.80 -1.20 -1.63
CA TYR A 36 -8.20 -0.65 -2.93
C TYR A 36 -7.30 0.53 -3.30
N PHE A 37 -6.76 0.49 -4.52
CA PHE A 37 -5.89 1.53 -5.08
C PHE A 37 -6.70 2.34 -6.09
N ASN A 38 -6.92 3.63 -5.79
CA ASN A 38 -7.74 4.53 -6.61
C ASN A 38 -6.95 5.75 -7.10
N ASN A 39 -5.63 5.63 -7.21
CA ASN A 39 -4.77 6.63 -7.83
C ASN A 39 -4.80 6.46 -9.36
N THR A 40 -5.91 6.85 -9.99
CA THR A 40 -6.15 6.73 -11.45
C THR A 40 -5.28 7.64 -12.33
N ILE A 41 -4.70 8.70 -11.76
CA ILE A 41 -3.66 9.54 -12.42
C ILE A 41 -2.25 8.96 -12.18
N GLY A 42 -2.15 7.94 -11.32
CA GLY A 42 -0.92 7.25 -10.95
C GLY A 42 -0.86 5.79 -11.40
N ASP A 43 0.19 5.07 -11.00
CA ASP A 43 0.34 3.65 -11.32
C ASP A 43 -0.29 2.76 -10.23
N ALA A 44 -1.62 2.76 -10.20
CA ALA A 44 -2.41 1.97 -9.24
C ALA A 44 -2.09 0.47 -9.30
N TYR A 45 -1.72 -0.05 -10.48
CA TYR A 45 -1.34 -1.45 -10.64
C TYR A 45 0.00 -1.74 -9.97
N THR A 46 1.03 -0.93 -10.23
CA THR A 46 2.35 -1.09 -9.59
C THR A 46 2.26 -0.90 -8.09
N ASP A 47 1.46 0.05 -7.61
CA ASP A 47 1.24 0.24 -6.18
C ASP A 47 0.55 -0.97 -5.53
N ALA A 48 -0.46 -1.55 -6.18
CA ALA A 48 -1.14 -2.76 -5.69
C ALA A 48 -0.21 -3.98 -5.64
N VAL A 49 0.61 -4.17 -6.68
CA VAL A 49 1.61 -5.26 -6.72
C VAL A 49 2.67 -5.06 -5.64
N THR A 50 3.19 -3.84 -5.48
CA THR A 50 4.19 -3.51 -4.48
C THR A 50 3.64 -3.70 -3.06
N PHE A 51 2.42 -3.22 -2.80
CA PHE A 51 1.73 -3.43 -1.54
C PHE A 51 1.52 -4.92 -1.24
N THR A 52 1.12 -5.71 -2.25
CA THR A 52 0.94 -7.15 -2.10
C THR A 52 2.26 -7.83 -1.73
N LYS A 53 3.37 -7.46 -2.36
CA LYS A 53 4.72 -7.97 -2.01
C LYS A 53 5.09 -7.61 -0.58
N LEU A 54 4.85 -6.36 -0.16
CA LEU A 54 5.12 -5.91 1.20
C LEU A 54 4.26 -6.62 2.25
N VAL A 55 3.02 -6.97 1.92
CA VAL A 55 2.14 -7.72 2.84
C VAL A 55 2.55 -9.20 2.93
N LYS A 56 2.95 -9.81 1.80
CA LYS A 56 3.27 -11.25 1.72
C LYS A 56 4.72 -11.61 2.06
N GLY A 57 5.66 -10.71 1.83
CA GLY A 57 7.09 -10.95 1.99
C GLY A 57 7.62 -10.40 3.32
N ASN A 58 8.24 -11.28 4.11
CA ASN A 58 9.42 -10.93 4.87
C ASN A 58 10.62 -10.98 3.90
N PRO A 59 11.56 -10.02 3.92
CA PRO A 59 12.87 -10.16 3.27
C PRO A 59 13.81 -11.17 3.96
N ASP A 60 13.37 -11.78 5.06
CA ASP A 60 14.18 -12.60 5.96
C ASP A 60 13.72 -14.08 6.07
N ASP A 61 12.93 -14.58 5.11
CA ASP A 61 12.65 -16.03 4.91
C ASP A 61 13.35 -16.56 3.64
#